data_AF-A0A1A8QH25-F1
#
_entry.id   AF-A0A1A8QH25-F1
#
_cell.length_a   1.000
_cell.length_b   1.000
_cell.length_c   1.000
_cell.angle_alpha   90.00
_cell.angle_beta   90.00
_cell.angle_gamma   90.00
#
_symmetry.space_group_name_H-M   'P 1'
#
loop_
_entity.id
_entity.type
_entity.pdbx_description
1 polymer ?
#
loop_
_entity_poly.entity_id
_entity_poly.type
_entity_poly.pdbx_seq_one_letter_code
_entity_poly.pdbx_strand_id
1 'polypeptide(L)' 'PETKSKTIYMMNGVNERDLRKTVLWLRDGQKCICEEMNDINAAYLVVGQKVDGRLVITSLKRWQKGQRE' A
#
# COMPACT_ATOMS: atom_id res chain seq x y z
N PRO A 1 12.78 2.48 16.79
CA PRO A 1 11.96 2.62 15.56
C PRO A 1 10.49 2.44 15.90
N GLU A 2 9.70 3.52 15.84
CA GLU A 2 8.25 3.43 16.00
C GLU A 2 7.69 2.43 14.98
N THR A 3 6.97 1.43 15.47
CA THR A 3 6.34 0.41 14.63
C THR A 3 5.28 1.08 13.76
N LYS A 4 5.63 1.39 12.51
CA LYS A 4 4.68 1.89 11.50
C LYS A 4 3.47 0.94 11.48
N SER A 5 2.30 1.47 11.85
CA SER A 5 1.05 0.71 11.92
C SER A 5 0.36 0.65 10.56
N LYS A 6 -0.51 -0.35 10.36
CA LYS A 6 -1.37 -0.47 9.18
C LYS A 6 -2.77 -0.90 9.59
N THR A 7 -3.77 -0.42 8.87
CA THR A 7 -5.17 -0.83 9.01
C THR A 7 -5.60 -1.50 7.71
N ILE A 8 -6.27 -2.65 7.81
CA ILE A 8 -6.72 -3.42 6.64
C ILE A 8 -8.20 -3.15 6.46
N TYR A 9 -8.55 -2.58 5.30
CA TYR A 9 -9.92 -2.24 4.94
C TYR A 9 -10.62 -3.32 4.11
N MET A 10 -9.87 -4.01 3.24
CA MET A 10 -10.38 -5.10 2.40
C MET A 10 -9.35 -6.24 2.28
N MET A 11 -9.83 -7.48 2.26
CA MET A 11 -9.00 -8.69 2.16
C MET A 11 -9.37 -9.63 1.00
N ASN A 12 -10.15 -9.17 0.02
CA ASN A 12 -10.60 -10.05 -1.06
C ASN A 12 -9.39 -10.56 -1.88
N GLY A 13 -9.17 -11.88 -1.89
CA GLY A 13 -8.07 -12.52 -2.62
C GLY A 13 -6.69 -12.43 -1.95
N VAL A 14 -6.61 -11.92 -0.71
CA VAL A 14 -5.39 -11.88 0.12
C VAL A 14 -5.72 -12.36 1.53
N ASN A 15 -4.80 -13.04 2.20
CA ASN A 15 -5.00 -13.44 3.59
C ASN A 15 -4.12 -12.63 4.56
N GLU A 16 -4.40 -12.70 5.86
CA GLU A 16 -3.59 -12.00 6.87
C GLU A 16 -2.11 -12.37 6.81
N ARG A 17 -1.78 -13.63 6.48
CA ARG A 17 -0.40 -14.10 6.35
C ARG A 17 0.32 -13.43 5.17
N ASP A 18 -0.36 -13.22 4.04
CA ASP A 18 0.16 -12.46 2.91
C ASP A 18 0.49 -11.02 3.35
N LEU A 19 -0.40 -10.42 4.14
CA LEU A 19 -0.24 -9.05 4.62
C LEU A 19 0.76 -8.91 5.77
N ARG A 20 1.17 -9.98 6.47
CA ARG A 20 2.26 -9.93 7.48
C ARG A 20 3.58 -9.48 6.86
N LYS A 21 3.88 -9.91 5.63
CA LYS A 21 5.01 -9.42 4.84
C LYS A 21 4.53 -8.27 3.97
N THR A 22 4.65 -7.03 4.47
CA THR A 22 4.22 -5.82 3.76
C THR A 22 5.18 -5.41 2.63
N VAL A 23 5.65 -6.36 1.82
CA VAL A 23 6.43 -6.04 0.61
C VAL A 23 5.44 -5.75 -0.50
N LEU A 24 5.21 -4.46 -0.74
CA LEU A 24 4.33 -3.99 -1.81
C LEU A 24 5.16 -3.69 -3.06
N TRP A 25 4.66 -4.14 -4.20
CA TRP A 25 5.30 -3.97 -5.50
C TRP A 25 4.61 -2.86 -6.28
N LEU A 26 5.40 -1.96 -6.83
CA LEU A 26 4.92 -0.96 -7.77
C LEU A 26 5.26 -1.42 -9.19
N ARG A 27 4.23 -1.64 -10.01
CA ARG A 27 4.42 -1.96 -11.43
C ARG A 27 5.16 -0.80 -12.10
N ASP A 28 6.21 -1.11 -12.85
CA ASP A 28 7.04 -0.10 -13.54
C ASP A 28 7.60 0.98 -12.60
N GLY A 29 7.88 0.65 -11.33
CA GLY A 29 8.28 1.63 -10.32
C GLY A 29 9.50 2.49 -10.67
N GLN A 30 10.41 1.98 -11.50
CA GLN A 30 11.56 2.74 -12.03
C GLN A 30 11.16 3.91 -12.96
N LYS A 31 9.95 3.87 -13.54
CA LYS A 31 9.39 4.93 -14.39
C LYS A 31 8.34 5.77 -13.65
N CYS A 32 7.99 5.41 -12.41
CA CYS A 32 7.00 6.18 -11.67
C CYS A 32 7.62 7.42 -11.05
N ILE A 33 7.19 8.60 -11.50
CA ILE A 33 7.55 9.88 -10.87
C ILE A 33 6.83 10.03 -9.52
N CYS A 34 5.75 9.26 -9.30
CA CYS A 34 5.09 9.00 -8.00
C CYS A 34 5.17 10.18 -7.01
N GLU A 35 4.80 11.39 -7.46
CA GLU A 35 4.85 12.60 -6.62
C GLU A 35 4.02 12.45 -5.36
N GLU A 36 2.97 11.64 -5.43
CA GLU A 36 2.12 11.26 -4.31
C GLU A 36 2.92 10.65 -3.15
N MET A 37 4.02 9.93 -3.43
CA MET A 37 4.89 9.30 -2.43
C MET A 37 6.16 10.11 -2.12
N ASN A 38 6.17 11.42 -2.40
CA ASN A 38 7.34 12.26 -2.12
C ASN A 38 7.71 12.35 -0.62
N ASP A 39 6.77 12.01 0.28
CA ASP A 39 6.97 11.95 1.72
C ASP A 39 6.85 10.50 2.21
N ILE A 40 8.00 9.86 2.42
CA ILE A 40 8.09 8.46 2.90
C ILE A 40 7.64 8.27 4.36
N ASN A 41 7.37 9.36 5.07
CA ASN A 41 6.91 9.35 6.47
C ASN A 41 5.39 9.59 6.59
N ALA A 42 4.72 9.97 5.51
CA ALA A 42 3.27 10.10 5.50
C ALA A 42 2.55 8.74 5.49
N ALA A 43 1.28 8.77 5.87
CA ALA A 43 0.36 7.65 5.72
C ALA A 43 -0.29 7.68 4.32
N TYR A 44 -0.50 6.50 3.76
CA TYR A 44 -1.10 6.31 2.45
C TYR A 44 -2.19 5.25 2.51
N LEU A 45 -3.31 5.52 1.85
CA LEU A 45 -4.26 4.49 1.46
C LEU A 45 -3.74 3.85 0.17
N VAL A 46 -3.58 2.54 0.22
CA VAL A 46 -3.05 1.76 -0.89
C VAL A 46 -4.06 0.69 -1.26
N VAL A 47 -4.42 0.67 -2.53
CA VAL A 47 -5.26 -0.39 -3.13
C VAL A 47 -4.37 -1.21 -4.04
N GLY A 48 -4.61 -2.50 -4.09
CA GLY A 48 -3.82 -3.43 -4.88
C GLY A 48 -4.48 -4.78 -5.08
N GLN A 49 -3.72 -5.67 -5.69
CA GLN A 49 -4.14 -7.04 -6.00
C GLN A 49 -2.96 -7.99 -5.87
N LYS A 50 -3.24 -9.29 -5.72
CA LYS A 50 -2.21 -10.33 -5.71
C LYS A 50 -2.00 -10.85 -7.13
N VAL A 51 -0.79 -10.69 -7.67
CA VAL A 51 -0.40 -11.18 -9.00
C VAL A 51 0.85 -12.02 -8.84
N ASP A 52 0.81 -13.28 -9.27
CA ASP A 52 1.95 -14.22 -9.20
C ASP A 52 2.63 -14.27 -7.82
N GLY A 53 1.81 -14.25 -6.77
CA GLY A 53 2.27 -14.27 -5.37
C GLY A 53 2.79 -12.94 -4.83
N ARG A 54 2.73 -11.85 -5.59
CA ARG A 54 3.16 -10.50 -5.18
C ARG A 54 1.97 -9.58 -4.94
N LEU A 55 2.05 -8.74 -3.91
CA LEU A 55 1.08 -7.68 -3.66
C LEU A 55 1.44 -6.48 -4.54
N VAL A 56 0.69 -6.25 -5.61
CA VAL A 56 0.94 -5.18 -6.57
C VAL A 56 0.00 -4.01 -6.31
N ILE A 57 0.57 -2.82 -6.14
CA ILE A 57 -0.16 -1.57 -5.96
C ILE A 57 -0.82 -1.19 -7.29
N THR A 58 -2.10 -0.83 -7.23
CA THR A 58 -2.87 -0.32 -8.38
C THR A 58 -3.35 1.10 -8.20
N SER A 59 -3.49 1.57 -6.95
CA SER A 59 -3.82 2.95 -6.63
C SER A 59 -3.18 3.35 -5.31
N LEU A 60 -2.78 4.61 -5.22
CA LEU A 60 -2.19 5.20 -4.04
C LEU A 60 -2.81 6.57 -3.79
N LYS A 61 -3.06 6.90 -2.53
CA LYS A 61 -3.56 8.22 -2.14
C LYS A 61 -3.01 8.59 -0.77
N ARG A 62 -2.58 9.84 -0.61
CA ARG A 62 -2.17 10.36 0.71
C ARG A 62 -3.35 10.31 1.66
N TRP A 63 -3.17 9.69 2.82
CA TRP A 63 -4.20 9.52 3.82
C TRP A 63 -4.16 10.64 4.85
N GLN A 64 -5.31 11.27 5.10
CA GLN A 64 -5.48 12.29 6.12
C GLN A 64 -6.50 11.86 7.17
N LYS A 65 -6.26 12.29 8.42
CA LYS A 65 -7.16 11.99 9.54
C LYS A 65 -8.58 12.48 9.23
N GLY A 66 -9.57 11.61 9.40
CA GLY A 66 -10.98 11.91 9.14
C GLY A 66 -11.45 11.56 7.73
N GLN A 67 -10.56 11.15 6.82
CA GLN A 67 -10.98 10.56 5.55
C GLN A 67 -11.63 9.19 5.80
N ARG A 68 -12.70 8.93 5.04
CA ARG A 68 -13.29 7.61 4.85
C ARG A 68 -12.81 7.06 3.51
N GLU A 69 -12.74 5.75 3.43
CA GLU A 69 -12.50 5.01 2.18
C GLU A 69 -13.58 5.29 1.13
#